data_AF-A0A7K3ALB0-F1
#
_entry.id   AF-A0A7K3ALB0-F1
#
_cell.length_a   1.000
_cell.length_b   1.000
_cell.length_c   1.000
_cell.angle_alpha   90.00
_cell.angle_beta   90.00
_cell.angle_gamma   90.00
#
_symmetry.space_group_name_H-M   'P 1'
#
loop_
_entity.id
_entity.type
_entity.pdbx_description
1 polymer ?
#
loop_
_entity_poly.entity_id
_entity_poly.type
_entity_poly.pdbx_seq_one_letter_code
_entity_poly.pdbx_strand_id
1 'polypeptide(L)'
;MPDWMPSWGTTALIAIATSLLTLIVSGRYVSPLLEVRNRRFQAKMQARERFQADMLTVMSAATRLLAAPIPTDATESVRSALRGERQRWQDQIDEATKRLADRFEEVAFSYAQSRTLTTVAVRYSGNVRMVWISDRSEERKLTALRDTTQRCHTLLFDSPVLLLQRARAGRDLDRLLDELEAQPEP
;
A
#
# COMPACT_ATOMS: atom_id res chain seq x y z
N MET A 1 -48.42 -33.77 22.26
CA MET A 1 -47.00 -34.20 22.28
C MET A 1 -47.00 -35.71 22.16
N PRO A 2 -46.01 -36.36 21.53
CA PRO A 2 -46.06 -37.81 21.36
C PRO A 2 -45.69 -38.50 22.67
N ASP A 3 -46.63 -39.20 23.30
CA ASP A 3 -46.50 -39.79 24.67
C ASP A 3 -45.59 -41.03 24.76
N TRP A 4 -44.88 -41.36 23.67
CA TRP A 4 -44.11 -42.60 23.53
C TRP A 4 -42.58 -42.41 23.60
N MET A 5 -42.09 -41.18 23.78
CA MET A 5 -40.66 -40.90 23.83
C MET A 5 -40.21 -40.43 25.23
N PRO A 6 -39.09 -40.98 25.77
CA PRO A 6 -38.47 -40.45 26.98
C PRO A 6 -38.06 -38.99 26.78
N SER A 7 -38.18 -38.16 27.82
CA SER A 7 -37.89 -36.72 27.77
C SER A 7 -36.48 -36.38 27.25
N TRP A 8 -35.49 -37.24 27.52
CA TRP A 8 -34.12 -37.08 27.00
C TRP A 8 -34.02 -37.34 25.49
N GLY A 9 -34.87 -38.21 24.94
CA GLY A 9 -34.91 -38.56 23.52
C GLY A 9 -35.48 -37.42 22.66
N THR A 10 -36.47 -36.71 23.17
CA THR A 10 -37.01 -35.49 22.53
C THR A 10 -35.99 -34.36 22.52
N THR A 11 -35.24 -34.17 23.62
CA THR A 11 -34.14 -33.20 23.66
C THR A 11 -33.03 -33.55 22.67
N ALA A 12 -32.64 -34.82 22.59
CA ALA A 12 -31.63 -35.28 21.65
C ALA A 12 -32.06 -35.07 20.18
N LEU A 13 -33.32 -35.36 19.85
CA LEU A 13 -33.84 -35.15 18.51
C LEU A 13 -33.94 -33.68 18.13
N ILE A 14 -34.37 -32.81 19.05
CA ILE A 14 -34.36 -31.36 18.83
C ILE A 14 -32.93 -30.88 18.61
N ALA A 15 -31.97 -31.31 19.43
CA ALA A 15 -30.56 -30.93 19.26
C ALA A 15 -30.01 -31.36 17.90
N ILE A 16 -30.24 -32.61 17.47
CA ILE A 16 -29.81 -33.12 16.16
C ILE A 16 -30.47 -32.33 15.03
N ALA A 17 -31.78 -32.10 15.10
CA ALA A 17 -32.51 -31.35 14.08
C ALA A 17 -32.03 -29.89 13.99
N THR A 18 -31.82 -29.22 15.14
CA THR A 18 -31.28 -27.87 15.19
C THR A 18 -29.86 -27.83 14.62
N SER A 19 -28.97 -28.76 15.00
CA SER A 19 -27.61 -28.81 14.47
C SER A 19 -27.58 -29.02 12.95
N LEU A 20 -28.40 -29.93 12.41
CA LEU A 20 -28.50 -30.15 10.97
C LEU A 20 -29.07 -28.91 10.25
N LEU A 21 -30.10 -28.28 10.82
CA LEU A 21 -30.67 -27.05 10.26
C LEU A 21 -29.64 -25.92 10.26
N THR A 22 -28.90 -25.72 11.36
CA THR A 22 -27.82 -24.74 11.45
C THR A 22 -26.72 -25.03 10.45
N LEU A 23 -26.33 -26.29 10.24
CA LEU A 23 -25.31 -26.68 9.26
C LEU A 23 -25.77 -26.40 7.81
N ILE A 24 -27.02 -26.74 7.48
CA ILE A 24 -27.60 -26.50 6.15
C ILE A 24 -27.74 -25.00 5.90
N VAL A 25 -28.25 -24.24 6.88
CA VAL A 25 -28.44 -22.79 6.74
C VAL A 25 -27.09 -22.07 6.67
N SER A 26 -26.14 -22.41 7.54
CA SER A 26 -24.80 -21.82 7.52
C SER A 26 -24.04 -22.16 6.23
N GLY A 27 -24.06 -23.42 5.80
CA GLY A 27 -23.40 -23.87 4.57
C GLY A 27 -24.01 -23.28 3.30
N ARG A 28 -25.35 -23.19 3.21
CA ARG A 28 -26.04 -22.76 1.99
C ARG A 28 -26.18 -21.25 1.86
N TYR A 29 -26.35 -20.52 2.98
CA TYR A 29 -26.67 -19.09 2.94
C TYR A 29 -25.59 -18.20 3.55
N VAL A 30 -24.83 -18.67 4.54
CA VAL A 30 -23.80 -17.85 5.21
C VAL A 30 -22.42 -18.02 4.58
N SER A 31 -22.02 -19.26 4.23
CA SER A 31 -20.74 -19.56 3.58
C SER A 31 -20.49 -18.73 2.31
N PRO A 32 -21.41 -18.60 1.34
CA PRO A 32 -21.14 -17.81 0.13
C PRO A 32 -20.91 -16.32 0.45
N LEU A 33 -21.59 -15.77 1.45
CA LEU A 33 -21.40 -14.38 1.88
C LEU A 33 -20.04 -14.20 2.57
N LEU A 34 -19.63 -15.16 3.40
CA LEU A 34 -18.32 -15.15 4.04
C LEU A 34 -17.19 -15.31 3.02
N GLU A 35 -17.35 -16.17 2.02
CA GLU A 35 -16.38 -16.32 0.94
C GLU A 35 -16.23 -15.03 0.12
N VAL A 36 -17.33 -14.38 -0.25
CA VAL A 36 -17.28 -13.09 -0.98
C VAL A 36 -16.62 -12.01 -0.12
N ARG A 37 -16.94 -11.94 1.19
CA ARG A 37 -16.29 -11.01 2.11
C ARG A 37 -14.80 -11.30 2.25
N ASN A 38 -14.42 -12.56 2.37
CA ASN A 38 -13.03 -12.97 2.47
C ASN A 38 -12.25 -12.61 1.19
N ARG A 39 -12.80 -12.92 0.01
CA ARG A 39 -12.20 -12.53 -1.28
C ARG A 39 -12.03 -11.02 -1.40
N ARG A 40 -13.03 -10.23 -0.99
CA ARG A 40 -12.94 -8.76 -0.97
C ARG A 40 -11.86 -8.27 0.00
N PHE A 41 -11.75 -8.89 1.18
CA PHE A 41 -10.72 -8.54 2.15
C PHE A 41 -9.33 -8.87 1.62
N GLN A 42 -9.14 -10.07 1.05
CA GLN A 42 -7.88 -10.48 0.42
C GLN A 42 -7.49 -9.56 -0.73
N ALA A 43 -8.42 -9.20 -1.61
CA ALA A 43 -8.14 -8.25 -2.69
C ALA A 43 -7.66 -6.89 -2.16
N LYS A 44 -8.24 -6.39 -1.06
CA LYS A 44 -7.79 -5.16 -0.41
C LYS A 44 -6.38 -5.30 0.18
N MET A 45 -6.08 -6.41 0.83
CA MET A 45 -4.74 -6.64 1.40
C MET A 45 -3.69 -6.75 0.30
N GLN A 46 -3.98 -7.47 -0.79
CA GLN A 46 -3.09 -7.57 -1.94
C GLN A 46 -2.83 -6.21 -2.60
N ALA A 47 -3.86 -5.36 -2.73
CA ALA A 47 -3.68 -4.01 -3.24
C ALA A 47 -2.74 -3.18 -2.35
N ARG A 48 -2.90 -3.28 -1.02
CA ARG A 48 -2.01 -2.61 -0.05
C ARG A 48 -0.58 -3.14 -0.10
N GLU A 49 -0.41 -4.46 -0.22
CA GLU A 49 0.92 -5.09 -0.33
C GLU A 49 1.65 -4.65 -1.60
N ARG A 50 0.96 -4.61 -2.75
CA ARG A 50 1.53 -4.10 -4.01
C ARG A 50 1.94 -2.64 -3.89
N PHE A 51 1.04 -1.82 -3.35
CA PHE A 51 1.31 -0.40 -3.12
C PHE A 51 2.53 -0.20 -2.22
N GLN A 52 2.60 -0.94 -1.10
CA GLN A 52 3.74 -0.92 -0.21
C GLN A 52 5.03 -1.36 -0.92
N ALA A 53 4.98 -2.41 -1.73
CA ALA A 53 6.15 -2.90 -2.48
C ALA A 53 6.66 -1.86 -3.48
N ASP A 54 5.77 -1.17 -4.18
CA ASP A 54 6.14 -0.10 -5.11
C ASP A 54 6.74 1.11 -4.36
N MET A 55 6.18 1.50 -3.22
CA MET A 55 6.75 2.55 -2.34
C MET A 55 8.17 2.18 -1.85
N LEU A 56 8.36 0.95 -1.38
CA LEU A 56 9.67 0.48 -0.93
C LEU A 56 10.68 0.42 -2.10
N THR A 57 10.22 0.11 -3.31
CA THR A 57 11.04 0.16 -4.52
C THR A 57 11.52 1.58 -4.79
N VAL A 58 10.61 2.56 -4.81
CA VAL A 58 10.96 3.99 -4.98
C VAL A 58 11.94 4.45 -3.91
N MET A 59 11.64 4.19 -2.63
CA MET A 59 12.47 4.63 -1.51
C MET A 59 13.87 4.00 -1.54
N SER A 60 13.98 2.70 -1.82
CA SER A 60 15.25 1.99 -1.84
C SER A 60 16.12 2.39 -3.03
N ALA A 61 15.53 2.52 -4.23
CA ALA A 61 16.24 2.97 -5.42
C ALA A 61 16.69 4.44 -5.29
N ALA A 62 15.84 5.32 -4.76
CA ALA A 62 16.21 6.71 -4.51
C ALA A 62 17.36 6.84 -3.50
N THR A 63 17.30 6.05 -2.41
CA THR A 63 18.37 6.01 -1.41
C THR A 63 19.69 5.52 -2.01
N ARG A 64 19.67 4.49 -2.87
CA ARG A 64 20.87 3.97 -3.55
C ARG A 64 21.46 5.01 -4.51
N LEU A 65 20.63 5.70 -5.28
CA LEU A 65 21.09 6.74 -6.22
C LEU A 65 21.73 7.94 -5.49
N LEU A 66 21.21 8.31 -4.32
CA LEU A 66 21.81 9.35 -3.47
C LEU A 66 23.11 8.89 -2.82
N ALA A 67 23.20 7.62 -2.39
CA ALA A 67 24.35 7.09 -1.67
C ALA A 67 25.53 6.68 -2.57
N ALA A 68 25.29 6.44 -3.87
CA ALA A 68 26.29 5.93 -4.80
C ALA A 68 26.60 6.92 -5.95
N PRO A 69 27.23 8.08 -5.66
CA PRO A 69 27.76 8.95 -6.71
C PRO A 69 28.89 8.26 -7.49
N ILE A 70 29.11 8.68 -8.73
CA ILE A 70 30.18 8.14 -9.57
C ILE A 70 31.50 8.81 -9.15
N PRO A 71 32.49 8.07 -8.63
CA PRO A 71 33.78 8.65 -8.24
C PRO A 71 34.55 9.11 -9.48
N THR A 72 35.20 10.27 -9.39
CA THR A 72 35.99 10.84 -10.49
C THR A 72 37.36 10.17 -10.63
N ASP A 73 37.87 9.58 -9.56
CA ASP A 73 39.15 8.87 -9.44
C ASP A 73 39.07 7.39 -9.86
N ALA A 74 37.87 6.85 -10.08
CA ALA A 74 37.67 5.47 -10.49
C ALA A 74 38.08 5.21 -11.95
N THR A 75 38.51 3.97 -12.22
CA THR A 75 38.79 3.49 -13.58
C THR A 75 37.55 3.59 -14.48
N GLU A 76 37.74 3.76 -15.80
CA GLU A 76 36.60 3.90 -16.73
C GLU A 76 35.68 2.66 -16.71
N SER A 77 36.23 1.46 -16.51
CA SER A 77 35.43 0.24 -16.38
C SER A 77 34.48 0.31 -15.17
N VAL A 78 34.98 0.77 -14.01
CA VAL A 78 34.15 0.95 -12.80
C VAL A 78 33.14 2.07 -12.99
N ARG A 79 33.52 3.19 -13.62
CA ARG A 79 32.59 4.29 -13.93
C ARG A 79 31.48 3.84 -14.88
N SER A 80 31.80 3.05 -15.91
CA SER A 80 30.82 2.47 -16.83
C SER A 80 29.85 1.53 -16.11
N ALA A 81 30.37 0.61 -15.28
CA ALA A 81 29.53 -0.29 -14.48
C ALA A 81 28.60 0.48 -13.53
N LEU A 82 29.10 1.50 -12.83
CA LEU A 82 28.28 2.34 -11.95
C LEU A 82 27.21 3.12 -12.71
N ARG A 83 27.49 3.63 -13.91
CA ARG A 83 26.46 4.25 -14.76
C ARG A 83 25.34 3.27 -15.10
N GLY A 84 25.69 2.02 -15.46
CA GLY A 84 24.72 0.97 -15.74
C GLY A 84 23.85 0.63 -14.52
N GLU A 85 24.46 0.50 -13.34
CA GLU A 85 23.73 0.25 -12.10
C GLU A 85 22.80 1.40 -11.72
N ARG A 86 23.25 2.65 -11.91
CA ARG A 86 22.43 3.84 -11.69
C ARG A 86 21.25 3.91 -12.65
N GLN A 87 21.47 3.65 -13.94
CA GLN A 87 20.38 3.59 -14.92
C GLN A 87 19.33 2.57 -14.50
N ARG A 88 19.76 1.36 -14.08
CA ARG A 88 18.84 0.32 -13.60
C ARG A 88 18.00 0.79 -12.41
N TRP A 89 18.56 1.54 -11.47
CA TRP A 89 17.79 2.09 -10.34
C TRP A 89 16.84 3.21 -10.78
N GLN A 90 17.22 4.04 -11.75
CA GLN A 90 16.33 5.05 -12.34
C GLN A 90 15.14 4.37 -13.03
N ASP A 91 15.38 3.29 -13.78
CA ASP A 91 14.32 2.51 -14.42
C ASP A 91 13.37 1.88 -13.38
N GLN A 92 13.90 1.42 -12.24
CA GLN A 92 13.07 0.92 -11.13
C GLN A 92 12.14 1.99 -10.55
N ILE A 93 12.63 3.23 -10.40
CA ILE A 93 11.81 4.35 -9.94
C ILE A 93 10.76 4.70 -10.99
N ASP A 94 11.15 4.80 -12.27
CA ASP A 94 10.23 5.12 -13.35
C ASP A 94 9.06 4.15 -13.41
N GLU A 95 9.38 2.86 -13.38
CA GLU A 95 8.41 1.78 -13.47
C GLU A 95 7.54 1.67 -12.20
N ALA A 96 8.12 1.84 -11.00
CA ALA A 96 7.33 1.86 -9.76
C ALA A 96 6.39 3.08 -9.68
N THR A 97 6.85 4.28 -10.08
CA THR A 97 6.01 5.48 -10.08
C THR A 97 4.88 5.41 -11.11
N LYS A 98 5.10 4.77 -12.27
CA LYS A 98 4.03 4.44 -13.22
C LYS A 98 2.98 3.55 -12.58
N ARG A 99 3.38 2.43 -11.96
CA ARG A 99 2.43 1.53 -11.30
C ARG A 99 1.63 2.19 -10.18
N LEU A 100 2.28 3.04 -9.38
CA LEU A 100 1.60 3.83 -8.34
C LEU A 100 0.54 4.74 -8.95
N ALA A 101 0.88 5.47 -10.02
CA ALA A 101 -0.02 6.37 -10.71
C ALA A 101 -1.15 5.64 -11.44
N ASP A 102 -0.87 4.54 -12.15
CA ASP A 102 -1.84 3.83 -12.99
C ASP A 102 -2.84 2.99 -12.16
N ARG A 103 -2.43 2.56 -10.95
CA ARG A 103 -3.25 1.70 -10.07
C ARG A 103 -3.78 2.42 -8.84
N PHE A 104 -3.87 3.76 -8.89
CA PHE A 104 -4.34 4.55 -7.75
C PHE A 104 -5.76 4.15 -7.29
N GLU A 105 -6.61 3.68 -8.21
CA GLU A 105 -7.97 3.21 -7.91
C GLU A 105 -7.97 2.00 -6.96
N GLU A 106 -7.09 1.02 -7.18
CA GLU A 106 -6.98 -0.18 -6.33
C GLU A 106 -6.65 0.22 -4.88
N VAL A 107 -5.75 1.19 -4.73
CA VAL A 107 -5.36 1.77 -3.45
C VAL A 107 -6.49 2.55 -2.81
N ALA A 108 -7.21 3.38 -3.58
CA ALA A 108 -8.35 4.13 -3.09
C ALA A 108 -9.43 3.20 -2.52
N PHE A 109 -9.75 2.10 -3.22
CA PHE A 109 -10.67 1.08 -2.74
C PHE A 109 -10.16 0.33 -1.51
N SER A 110 -8.84 0.12 -1.41
CA SER A 110 -8.24 -0.54 -0.25
C SER A 110 -8.37 0.29 1.04
N TYR A 111 -8.41 1.62 0.94
CA TYR A 111 -8.56 2.55 2.07
C TYR A 111 -9.96 3.16 2.21
N ALA A 112 -10.95 2.71 1.43
CA ALA A 112 -12.30 3.30 1.35
C ALA A 112 -13.04 3.51 2.70
N GLN A 113 -12.61 2.86 3.78
CA GLN A 113 -13.15 3.09 5.13
C GLN A 113 -12.66 4.40 5.78
N SER A 114 -11.58 5.00 5.28
CA SER A 114 -11.01 6.24 5.79
C SER A 114 -10.76 7.21 4.65
N ARG A 115 -11.61 8.25 4.55
CA ARG A 115 -11.48 9.30 3.53
C ARG A 115 -10.09 9.95 3.55
N THR A 116 -9.54 10.21 4.73
CA THR A 116 -8.22 10.82 4.89
C THR A 116 -7.12 9.94 4.30
N LEU A 117 -7.11 8.64 4.63
CA LEU A 117 -6.07 7.73 4.11
C LEU A 117 -6.21 7.53 2.60
N THR A 118 -7.45 7.45 2.09
CA THR A 118 -7.73 7.41 0.66
C THR A 118 -7.17 8.64 -0.06
N THR A 119 -7.49 9.84 0.43
CA THR A 119 -7.00 11.09 -0.18
C THR A 119 -5.48 11.15 -0.19
N VAL A 120 -4.84 10.83 0.93
CA VAL A 120 -3.37 10.83 1.03
C VAL A 120 -2.75 9.85 0.04
N ALA A 121 -3.23 8.61 -0.01
CA ALA A 121 -2.64 7.58 -0.85
C ALA A 121 -2.79 7.91 -2.35
N VAL A 122 -3.94 8.45 -2.76
CA VAL A 122 -4.18 8.90 -4.14
C VAL A 122 -3.29 10.09 -4.48
N ARG A 123 -3.24 11.11 -3.61
CA ARG A 123 -2.43 12.32 -3.81
C ARG A 123 -0.94 11.99 -3.90
N TYR A 124 -0.45 11.13 -3.00
CA TYR A 124 0.90 10.60 -3.06
C TYR A 124 1.20 9.93 -4.40
N SER A 125 0.32 9.04 -4.86
CA SER A 125 0.50 8.26 -6.10
C SER A 125 0.67 9.16 -7.33
N GLY A 126 -0.13 10.22 -7.44
CA GLY A 126 0.01 11.21 -8.50
C GLY A 126 1.29 12.04 -8.35
N ASN A 127 1.56 12.55 -7.15
CA ASN A 127 2.67 13.48 -6.93
C ASN A 127 4.04 12.83 -7.13
N VAL A 128 4.25 11.58 -6.72
CA VAL A 128 5.55 10.91 -6.98
C VAL A 128 5.83 10.74 -8.47
N ARG A 129 4.80 10.48 -9.28
CA ARG A 129 4.97 10.41 -10.74
C ARG A 129 5.30 11.78 -11.31
N MET A 130 4.60 12.83 -10.87
CA MET A 130 4.85 14.20 -11.31
C MET A 130 6.25 14.69 -10.92
N VAL A 131 6.72 14.36 -9.71
CA VAL A 131 8.09 14.66 -9.28
C VAL A 131 9.09 13.98 -10.20
N TRP A 132 8.91 12.70 -10.50
CA TRP A 132 9.85 11.95 -11.32
C TRP A 132 10.00 12.53 -12.74
N ILE A 133 8.89 12.91 -13.37
CA ILE A 133 8.88 13.45 -14.74
C ILE A 133 9.14 14.96 -14.83
N SER A 134 9.16 15.69 -13.71
CA SER A 134 9.41 17.14 -13.71
C SER A 134 10.81 17.52 -14.18
N ASP A 135 11.08 18.80 -14.46
CA ASP A 135 12.42 19.27 -14.86
C ASP A 135 13.39 19.49 -13.68
N ARG A 136 12.98 19.15 -12.45
CA ARG A 136 13.80 19.29 -11.24
C ARG A 136 15.14 18.57 -11.37
N SER A 137 16.19 19.09 -10.74
CA SER A 137 17.48 18.40 -10.68
C SER A 137 17.34 17.00 -10.09
N GLU A 138 18.17 16.05 -10.55
CA GLU A 138 18.10 14.64 -10.13
C GLU A 138 18.16 14.52 -8.60
N GLU A 139 19.08 15.22 -7.94
CA GLU A 139 19.22 15.20 -6.48
C GLU A 139 17.94 15.68 -5.76
N ARG A 140 17.30 16.75 -6.26
CA ARG A 140 16.04 17.26 -5.69
C ARG A 140 14.90 16.27 -5.90
N LYS A 141 14.79 15.66 -7.08
CA LYS A 141 13.80 14.60 -7.35
C LYS A 141 13.97 13.44 -6.37
N LEU A 142 15.19 12.91 -6.24
CA LEU A 142 15.47 11.75 -5.42
C LEU A 142 15.22 12.02 -3.93
N THR A 143 15.60 13.21 -3.46
CA THR A 143 15.34 13.63 -2.08
C THR A 143 13.84 13.77 -1.82
N ALA A 144 13.11 14.46 -2.69
CA ALA A 144 11.66 14.61 -2.57
C ALA A 144 10.94 13.25 -2.63
N LEU A 145 11.34 12.36 -3.54
CA LEU A 145 10.77 11.01 -3.64
C LEU A 145 11.03 10.19 -2.38
N ARG A 146 12.27 10.18 -1.86
CA ARG A 146 12.61 9.45 -0.64
C ARG A 146 11.80 9.97 0.55
N ASP A 147 11.81 11.27 0.78
CA ASP A 147 11.22 11.89 1.97
C ASP A 147 9.69 11.77 1.95
N THR A 148 9.05 12.11 0.83
CA THR A 148 7.60 11.97 0.67
C THR A 148 7.15 10.51 0.79
N THR A 149 7.90 9.57 0.20
CA THR A 149 7.59 8.13 0.29
C THR A 149 7.73 7.60 1.71
N GLN A 150 8.80 7.97 2.42
CA GLN A 150 8.99 7.55 3.81
C GLN A 150 7.85 8.04 4.71
N ARG A 151 7.45 9.31 4.58
CA ARG A 151 6.36 9.88 5.38
C ARG A 151 5.01 9.24 5.08
N CYS A 152 4.72 9.01 3.79
CA CYS A 152 3.51 8.31 3.36
C CYS A 152 3.50 6.86 3.86
N HIS A 153 4.65 6.17 3.81
CA HIS A 153 4.78 4.79 4.27
C HIS A 153 4.49 4.68 5.77
N THR A 154 5.12 5.52 6.59
CA THR A 154 4.84 5.60 8.04
C THR A 154 3.37 5.88 8.32
N LEU A 155 2.75 6.81 7.59
CA LEU A 155 1.34 7.13 7.80
C LEU A 155 0.41 5.95 7.46
N LEU A 156 0.68 5.22 6.39
CA LEU A 156 -0.21 4.17 5.88
C LEU A 156 0.03 2.80 6.51
N PHE A 157 1.27 2.46 6.87
CA PHE A 157 1.67 1.09 7.20
C PHE A 157 2.24 0.89 8.61
N ASP A 158 2.67 1.94 9.33
CA ASP A 158 3.18 1.73 10.69
C ASP A 158 2.09 1.34 11.68
N SER A 159 2.50 0.90 12.87
CA SER A 159 1.59 0.46 13.92
C SER A 159 0.68 1.61 14.41
N PRO A 160 -0.61 1.34 14.70
CA PRO A 160 -1.48 2.32 15.33
C PRO A 160 -1.00 2.73 16.73
N VAL A 161 -0.08 2.00 17.37
CA VAL A 161 0.51 2.39 18.66
C VAL A 161 1.35 3.68 18.54
N LEU A 162 1.76 4.04 17.32
CA LEU A 162 2.59 5.20 17.01
C LEU A 162 1.74 6.41 16.54
N LEU A 163 0.55 6.63 17.13
CA LEU A 163 -0.38 7.71 16.71
C LEU A 163 0.27 9.09 16.61
N LEU A 164 1.11 9.46 17.58
CA LEU A 164 1.80 10.74 17.58
C LEU A 164 2.78 10.88 16.41
N GLN A 165 3.50 9.80 16.09
CA GLN A 165 4.42 9.77 14.94
C GLN A 165 3.64 9.82 13.63
N ARG A 166 2.50 9.11 13.52
CA ARG A 166 1.58 9.21 12.38
C ARG A 166 1.02 10.61 12.19
N ALA A 167 0.59 11.27 13.25
CA ALA A 167 0.04 12.63 13.15
C ALA A 167 1.09 13.66 12.73
N ARG A 168 2.35 13.49 13.17
CA ARG A 168 3.48 14.31 12.68
C ARG A 168 3.80 13.99 11.23
N ALA A 169 3.91 12.71 10.88
CA ALA A 169 4.16 12.26 9.52
C ALA A 169 3.10 12.75 8.53
N GLY A 170 1.82 12.77 8.93
CA GLY A 170 0.73 13.33 8.11
C GLY A 170 0.89 14.82 7.84
N ARG A 171 1.17 15.62 8.87
CA ARG A 171 1.42 17.07 8.69
C ARG A 171 2.64 17.35 7.82
N ASP A 172 3.72 16.60 8.05
CA ASP A 172 4.95 16.74 7.27
C ASP A 172 4.73 16.30 5.81
N LEU A 173 3.94 15.24 5.60
CA LEU A 173 3.57 14.78 4.26
C LEU A 173 2.69 15.80 3.53
N ASP A 174 1.64 16.31 4.17
CA ASP A 174 0.77 17.33 3.57
C ASP A 174 1.59 18.55 3.16
N ARG A 175 2.49 19.02 4.02
CA ARG A 175 3.42 20.11 3.70
C ARG A 175 4.30 19.79 2.50
N LEU A 176 4.91 18.61 2.45
CA LEU A 176 5.76 18.21 1.32
C LEU A 176 4.96 18.12 0.00
N LEU A 177 3.74 17.58 0.05
CA LEU A 177 2.87 17.50 -1.12
C LEU A 177 2.42 18.90 -1.57
N ASP A 178 2.10 19.80 -0.62
CA ASP A 178 1.78 21.20 -0.91
C ASP A 178 2.99 21.93 -1.54
N GLU A 179 4.21 21.74 -1.01
CA GLU A 179 5.44 22.31 -1.58
C GLU A 179 5.72 21.78 -3.00
N LEU A 180 5.44 20.50 -3.25
CA LEU A 180 5.59 19.88 -4.57
C LEU A 180 4.56 20.39 -5.59
N GLU A 181 3.33 20.64 -5.15
CA GLU A 181 2.24 21.18 -5.97
C GLU A 181 2.40 22.69 -6.23
N ALA A 182 2.95 23.43 -5.27
CA ALA A 182 3.13 24.88 -5.32
C ALA A 182 4.35 25.34 -6.12
N GLN A 183 5.24 24.43 -6.56
CA GLN A 183 6.37 24.76 -7.45
C GLN A 183 6.06 24.42 -8.91
N PRO A 184 5.48 25.35 -9.69
CA PRO A 184 5.77 25.48 -11.11
C PRO A 184 6.86 26.56 -11.24
N GLU A 185 8.12 26.21 -11.49
CA GLU A 185 9.08 27.05 -12.22
C GLU A 185 10.39 26.28 -12.44
N PRO A 186 11.08 26.53 -13.57
CA PRO A 186 12.16 25.71 -14.14
C PRO A 186 13.45 25.64 -13.31
#